data_AF-A0A923ZDD5-F1
#
_entry.id   AF-A0A923ZDD5-F1
#
_cell.length_a   1.000
_cell.length_b   1.000
_cell.length_c   1.000
_cell.angle_alpha   90.00
_cell.angle_beta   90.00
_cell.angle_gamma   90.00
#
_symmetry.space_group_name_H-M   'P 1'
#
loop_
_entity.id
_entity.type
_entity.pdbx_description
1 polymer ?
#
loop_
_entity_poly.entity_id
_entity_poly.type
_entity_poly.pdbx_seq_one_letter_code
_entity_poly.pdbx_strand_id
1 'polypeptide(L)'
;MIRAQRHWGPMAVLGATVLLGGCNRDADTPPAAVVASEPGVISFAPGSPGLDSLQVVAALPGPLPVSADLNARLSVNEEITGRVGAPVAGRVTAVLADIGSPVRSGQALARMDSPDMAQANADKLEAEAGADLKRRAAERAKSLFEGDALARRDLEAATAEAQAA
;
A
#
# COMPACT_ATOMS: atom_id res chain seq x y z
N MET A 1 -46.77 -13.41 -43.10
CA MET A 1 -47.64 -14.11 -42.14
C MET A 1 -47.22 -13.60 -40.77
N ILE A 2 -47.94 -12.75 -40.02
CA ILE A 2 -49.38 -12.61 -39.74
C ILE A 2 -49.72 -11.12 -39.45
N ARG A 3 -50.74 -10.60 -40.16
CA ARG A 3 -51.69 -9.45 -39.96
C ARG A 3 -51.26 -8.24 -39.11
N ALA A 4 -51.26 -6.96 -39.54
CA ALA A 4 -52.09 -6.15 -40.45
C ALA A 4 -53.61 -6.15 -40.16
N GLN A 5 -54.14 -5.00 -39.67
CA GLN A 5 -55.51 -4.44 -39.79
C GLN A 5 -55.68 -3.37 -38.68
N ARG A 6 -55.94 -2.06 -38.85
CA ARG A 6 -56.61 -1.17 -39.83
C ARG A 6 -58.08 -1.50 -40.11
N HIS A 7 -58.97 -0.71 -39.49
CA HIS A 7 -60.38 -0.45 -39.82
C HIS A 7 -60.91 0.55 -38.76
N TRP A 8 -61.86 1.48 -38.97
CA TRP A 8 -62.49 2.10 -40.13
C TRP A 8 -63.48 3.15 -39.57
N GLY A 9 -63.33 4.42 -39.96
CA GLY A 9 -64.24 5.60 -39.98
C GLY A 9 -65.61 5.65 -39.25
N PRO A 10 -66.56 6.47 -39.75
CA PRO A 10 -66.52 7.93 -39.66
C PRO A 10 -67.90 8.60 -39.36
N MET A 11 -67.87 9.94 -39.24
CA MET A 11 -68.84 10.92 -39.78
C MET A 11 -70.19 11.24 -39.09
N ALA A 12 -70.36 12.56 -38.92
CA ALA A 12 -71.60 13.37 -39.07
C ALA A 12 -72.65 13.23 -37.95
N VAL A 13 -73.37 14.26 -37.49
CA VAL A 13 -74.11 15.36 -38.14
C VAL A 13 -74.34 16.44 -37.05
N LEU A 14 -73.93 17.70 -37.21
CA LEU A 14 -74.67 18.84 -37.79
C LEU A 14 -76.03 19.18 -37.12
N GLY A 15 -76.09 20.27 -36.35
CA GLY A 15 -77.33 20.85 -35.84
C GLY A 15 -77.17 22.31 -35.42
N ALA A 16 -77.44 23.22 -36.37
CA ALA A 16 -77.73 24.64 -36.13
C ALA A 16 -79.11 24.77 -35.45
N THR A 17 -79.48 25.77 -34.62
CA THR A 17 -79.70 27.21 -34.88
C THR A 17 -80.18 27.83 -33.53
N VAL A 18 -79.53 28.86 -32.95
CA VAL A 18 -79.90 30.30 -32.95
C VAL A 18 -81.19 30.69 -32.17
N LEU A 19 -81.07 31.42 -31.04
CA LEU A 19 -81.52 32.83 -30.87
C LEU A 19 -81.15 33.44 -29.51
N LEU A 20 -80.96 34.76 -29.57
CA LEU A 20 -80.41 35.74 -28.63
C LEU A 20 -81.20 35.89 -27.31
N GLY A 21 -80.48 36.32 -26.27
CA GLY A 21 -81.08 37.09 -25.18
C GLY A 21 -80.17 37.26 -23.96
N GLY A 22 -79.58 38.45 -23.81
CA GLY A 22 -79.17 38.97 -22.50
C GLY A 22 -77.67 39.09 -22.27
N CYS A 23 -77.11 40.24 -22.63
CA CYS A 23 -75.91 40.77 -21.99
C CYS A 23 -76.18 40.98 -20.50
N ASN A 24 -75.37 40.38 -19.63
CA ASN A 24 -75.03 41.01 -18.37
C ASN A 24 -73.52 40.85 -18.18
N ARG A 25 -72.83 41.99 -18.14
CA ARG A 25 -71.38 42.10 -18.19
C ARG A 25 -70.97 42.93 -16.99
N ASP A 26 -70.48 42.27 -15.95
CA ASP A 26 -69.73 42.78 -14.80
C ASP A 26 -69.19 41.52 -14.10
N ALA A 27 -67.93 41.32 -13.77
CA ALA A 27 -66.70 42.09 -13.89
C ALA A 27 -65.54 41.08 -13.80
N ASP A 28 -64.39 41.47 -14.30
CA ASP A 28 -63.09 40.83 -14.08
C ASP A 28 -62.89 40.37 -12.64
N THR A 29 -62.53 39.09 -12.47
CA THR A 29 -61.65 38.71 -11.36
C THR A 29 -60.66 37.63 -11.83
N PRO A 30 -59.42 38.01 -12.12
CA PRO A 30 -58.27 37.14 -11.93
C PRO A 30 -57.35 37.68 -10.82
N PRO A 31 -56.68 36.83 -10.01
CA PRO A 31 -56.84 35.39 -9.82
C PRO A 31 -57.34 35.06 -8.40
N ALA A 32 -57.84 33.84 -8.19
CA ALA A 32 -57.85 33.26 -6.86
C ALA A 32 -56.42 33.36 -6.31
N ALA A 33 -56.28 34.12 -5.23
CA ALA A 33 -55.01 34.36 -4.58
C ALA A 33 -54.31 33.03 -4.32
N VAL A 34 -53.03 32.96 -4.69
CA VAL A 34 -52.10 31.96 -4.17
C VAL A 34 -52.22 32.01 -2.64
N VAL A 35 -52.84 30.99 -2.07
CA VAL A 35 -52.83 30.78 -0.63
C VAL A 35 -51.35 30.62 -0.28
N ALA A 36 -50.80 31.59 0.44
CA ALA A 36 -49.44 31.53 0.94
C ALA A 36 -49.33 30.26 1.78
N SER A 37 -48.75 29.22 1.21
CA SER A 37 -48.42 28.00 1.91
C SER A 37 -47.12 28.23 2.68
N GLU A 38 -46.99 27.54 3.80
CA GLU A 38 -45.84 27.62 4.70
C GLU A 38 -44.51 27.50 3.95
N PRO A 39 -43.42 28.12 4.45
CA PRO A 39 -42.14 28.10 3.76
C PRO A 39 -41.70 26.65 3.47
N GLY A 40 -41.60 26.32 2.18
CA GLY A 40 -41.20 24.99 1.70
C GLY A 40 -42.31 24.14 1.09
N VAL A 41 -43.57 24.59 1.09
CA VAL A 41 -44.69 23.87 0.44
C VAL A 41 -45.18 24.66 -0.77
N ILE A 42 -45.21 24.01 -1.93
CA ILE A 42 -45.82 24.55 -3.14
C ILE A 42 -47.19 23.91 -3.29
N SER A 43 -48.25 24.72 -3.16
CA SER A 43 -49.64 24.28 -3.33
C SER A 43 -50.19 24.75 -4.68
N PHE A 44 -50.89 23.86 -5.39
CA PHE A 44 -51.54 24.16 -6.66
C PHE A 44 -53.05 24.16 -6.49
N ALA A 45 -53.74 25.12 -7.11
CA ALA A 45 -55.20 25.12 -7.15
C ALA A 45 -55.72 23.92 -7.97
N PRO A 46 -56.87 23.31 -7.58
CA PRO A 46 -57.47 22.20 -8.32
C PRO A 46 -57.73 22.59 -9.79
N GLY A 47 -57.21 21.81 -10.74
CA GLY A 47 -57.37 22.07 -12.18
C GLY A 47 -56.46 23.16 -12.75
N SER A 48 -55.43 23.60 -12.03
CA SER A 48 -54.45 24.54 -12.57
C SER A 48 -53.59 23.88 -13.67
N PRO A 49 -53.26 24.58 -14.78
CA PRO A 49 -52.43 24.03 -15.86
C PRO A 49 -51.05 23.52 -15.43
N GLY A 50 -50.58 23.91 -14.24
CA GLY A 50 -49.34 23.39 -13.66
C GLY A 50 -49.43 21.92 -13.25
N LEU A 51 -50.62 21.42 -12.92
CA LEU A 51 -50.83 20.00 -12.58
C LEU A 51 -50.71 19.08 -13.80
N ASP A 52 -51.12 19.55 -14.98
CA ASP A 52 -51.05 18.76 -16.23
C ASP A 52 -49.59 18.51 -16.69
N SER A 53 -48.65 19.33 -16.24
CA SER A 53 -47.22 19.18 -16.50
C SER A 53 -46.47 18.31 -15.47
N LEU A 54 -47.16 17.84 -14.43
CA LEU A 54 -46.53 17.19 -13.28
C LEU A 54 -46.59 15.67 -13.41
N GLN A 55 -45.42 15.05 -13.61
CA GLN A 55 -45.30 13.60 -13.61
C GLN A 55 -44.86 13.11 -12.23
N VAL A 56 -45.76 12.40 -11.54
CA VAL A 56 -45.47 11.81 -10.22
C VAL A 56 -45.07 10.34 -10.41
N VAL A 57 -43.91 9.98 -9.88
CA VAL A 57 -43.43 8.59 -9.83
C VAL A 57 -43.15 8.22 -8.38
N ALA A 58 -43.64 7.05 -7.95
CA ALA A 58 -43.38 6.54 -6.62
C ALA A 58 -41.90 6.11 -6.49
N ALA A 59 -41.21 6.62 -5.46
CA ALA A 59 -39.86 6.16 -5.14
C ALA A 59 -39.92 4.74 -4.55
N LEU A 60 -39.28 3.77 -5.21
CA LEU A 60 -39.13 2.42 -4.68
C LEU A 60 -37.74 2.25 -4.04
N PRO A 61 -37.63 1.57 -2.88
CA PRO A 61 -36.35 1.21 -2.31
C PRO A 61 -35.61 0.25 -3.25
N GLY A 62 -34.35 0.52 -3.50
CA GLY A 62 -33.47 -0.32 -4.31
C GLY A 62 -32.06 -0.36 -3.70
N PRO A 63 -31.29 -1.43 -3.94
CA PRO A 63 -29.91 -1.49 -3.49
C PRO A 63 -29.10 -0.40 -4.20
N LEU A 64 -28.57 0.55 -3.43
CA LEU A 64 -27.59 1.51 -3.92
C LEU A 64 -26.20 0.88 -3.79
N PRO A 65 -25.48 0.62 -4.89
CA PRO A 65 -24.08 0.23 -4.80
C PRO A 65 -23.27 1.43 -4.34
N VAL A 66 -23.10 1.58 -3.02
CA VAL A 66 -22.13 2.51 -2.42
C VAL A 66 -20.75 1.86 -2.45
N SER A 67 -20.20 1.74 -3.64
CA SER A 67 -18.77 1.52 -3.84
C SER A 67 -18.15 2.84 -4.28
N ALA A 68 -17.37 3.46 -3.40
CA ALA A 68 -16.53 4.58 -3.77
C ALA A 68 -15.24 4.03 -4.40
N ASP A 69 -14.86 4.56 -5.56
CA ASP A 69 -13.56 4.27 -6.13
C ASP A 69 -12.49 5.00 -5.30
N LEU A 70 -11.61 4.22 -4.67
CA LEU A 70 -10.59 4.72 -3.76
C LEU A 70 -9.22 4.28 -4.26
N ASN A 71 -8.34 5.25 -4.46
CA ASN A 71 -6.96 4.97 -4.82
C ASN A 71 -6.21 4.37 -3.61
N ALA A 72 -5.70 3.16 -3.77
CA ALA A 72 -4.86 2.49 -2.79
C ALA A 72 -3.49 2.14 -3.39
N ARG A 73 -2.51 1.90 -2.51
CA ARG A 73 -1.19 1.40 -2.89
C ARG A 73 -0.88 0.16 -2.08
N LEU A 74 -0.34 -0.86 -2.75
CA LEU A 74 0.18 -2.04 -2.10
C LEU A 74 1.64 -1.75 -1.69
N SER A 75 1.94 -1.92 -0.41
CA SER A 75 3.31 -1.96 0.11
C SER A 75 3.69 -3.39 0.48
N VAL A 76 4.99 -3.64 0.49
CA VAL A 76 5.52 -4.88 1.07
C VAL A 76 5.32 -4.84 2.58
N ASN A 77 5.10 -6.01 3.20
CA ASN A 77 5.14 -6.10 4.66
C ASN A 77 6.61 -5.99 5.12
N GLU A 78 6.98 -4.86 5.71
CA GLU A 78 8.34 -4.62 6.18
C GLU A 78 8.77 -5.49 7.38
N GLU A 79 7.84 -6.15 8.09
CA GLU A 79 8.18 -7.07 9.20
C GLU A 79 8.83 -8.37 8.71
N ILE A 80 8.49 -8.79 7.49
CA ILE A 80 8.99 -10.03 6.86
C ILE A 80 9.87 -9.77 5.63
N THR A 81 10.03 -8.50 5.24
CA THR A 81 10.80 -8.09 4.05
C THR A 81 11.97 -7.23 4.46
N GLY A 82 13.19 -7.79 4.44
CA GLY A 82 14.43 -7.08 4.74
C GLY A 82 15.30 -6.88 3.50
N ARG A 83 16.01 -5.75 3.44
CA ARG A 83 17.10 -5.55 2.47
C ARG A 83 18.38 -6.18 3.02
N VAL A 84 18.98 -7.09 2.28
CA VAL A 84 20.25 -7.73 2.65
C VAL A 84 21.42 -6.94 2.06
N GLY A 85 22.35 -6.51 2.92
CA GLY A 85 23.58 -5.82 2.54
C GLY A 85 24.82 -6.59 3.00
N ALA A 86 25.98 -6.27 2.41
CA ALA A 86 27.25 -6.83 2.83
C ALA A 86 27.69 -6.19 4.17
N PRO A 87 28.16 -6.98 5.16
CA PRO A 87 28.61 -6.45 6.45
C PRO A 87 29.99 -5.79 6.38
N VAL A 88 30.80 -6.15 5.38
CA VAL A 88 32.16 -5.63 5.16
C VAL A 88 32.29 -5.13 3.72
N ALA A 89 33.19 -4.18 3.48
CA ALA A 89 33.51 -3.74 2.13
C ALA A 89 34.31 -4.81 1.39
N GLY A 90 34.00 -5.03 0.11
CA GLY A 90 34.68 -6.02 -0.71
C GLY A 90 34.13 -6.08 -2.13
N ARG A 91 34.78 -6.89 -2.97
CA ARG A 91 34.37 -7.16 -4.35
C ARG A 91 33.52 -8.42 -4.41
N VAL A 92 32.35 -8.35 -5.04
CA VAL A 92 31.51 -9.53 -5.30
C VAL A 92 32.20 -10.40 -6.35
N THR A 93 32.49 -11.65 -6.01
CA THR A 93 33.14 -12.63 -6.90
C THR A 93 32.14 -13.56 -7.57
N ALA A 94 31.00 -13.83 -6.92
CA ALA A 94 29.91 -14.60 -7.50
C ALA A 94 28.57 -14.22 -6.87
N VAL A 95 27.51 -14.25 -7.67
CA VAL A 95 26.13 -14.21 -7.18
C VAL A 95 25.60 -15.64 -7.23
N LEU A 96 25.08 -16.14 -6.10
CA LEU A 96 24.69 -17.54 -5.91
C LEU A 96 23.17 -17.75 -6.01
N ALA A 97 22.39 -16.67 -5.94
CA ALA A 97 20.93 -16.69 -6.06
C ALA A 97 20.48 -15.69 -7.13
N ASP A 98 19.69 -16.17 -8.08
CA ASP A 98 19.13 -15.33 -9.14
C ASP A 98 17.86 -14.59 -8.68
N ILE A 99 17.54 -13.52 -9.39
CA ILE A 99 16.35 -12.69 -9.14
C ILE A 99 15.09 -13.55 -9.28
N GLY A 100 14.23 -13.51 -8.26
CA GLY A 100 12.98 -14.28 -8.22
C GLY A 100 13.12 -15.72 -7.71
N SER A 101 14.35 -16.19 -7.45
CA SER A 101 14.54 -17.50 -6.85
C SER A 101 14.11 -17.52 -5.38
N PRO A 102 13.44 -18.59 -4.90
CA PRO A 102 13.14 -18.72 -3.48
C PRO A 102 14.43 -18.94 -2.69
N VAL A 103 14.57 -18.22 -1.57
CA VAL A 103 15.72 -18.32 -0.67
C VAL A 103 15.27 -18.66 0.74
N ARG A 104 16.14 -19.34 1.50
CA ARG A 104 15.91 -19.69 2.91
C ARG A 104 16.87 -18.94 3.83
N SER A 105 16.49 -18.82 5.10
CA SER A 105 17.38 -18.28 6.13
C SER A 105 18.70 -19.06 6.17
N GLY A 106 19.82 -18.34 6.22
CA GLY A 106 21.18 -18.91 6.21
C GLY A 106 21.70 -19.36 4.83
N GLN A 107 20.92 -19.24 3.77
CA GLN A 107 21.39 -19.55 2.41
C GLN A 107 22.35 -18.47 1.92
N ALA A 108 23.52 -18.89 1.40
CA ALA A 108 24.47 -17.97 0.81
C ALA A 108 23.91 -17.35 -0.48
N LEU A 109 23.85 -16.02 -0.53
CA LEU A 109 23.30 -15.26 -1.67
C LEU A 109 24.38 -14.77 -2.63
N ALA A 110 25.56 -14.42 -2.10
CA ALA A 110 26.69 -13.95 -2.88
C ALA A 110 28.00 -14.35 -2.20
N ARG A 111 29.06 -14.46 -3.00
CA ARG A 111 30.43 -14.60 -2.54
C ARG A 111 31.17 -13.31 -2.81
N MET A 112 31.97 -12.88 -1.84
CA MET A 112 32.69 -11.63 -1.89
C MET A 112 34.09 -11.82 -1.32
N ASP A 113 35.02 -11.07 -1.89
CA ASP A 113 36.42 -11.00 -1.50
C ASP A 113 36.67 -9.64 -0.85
N SER A 114 37.10 -9.65 0.41
CA SER A 114 37.28 -8.44 1.22
C SER A 114 38.76 -8.28 1.58
N PRO A 115 39.43 -7.20 1.10
CA PRO A 115 40.83 -6.96 1.41
C PRO A 115 41.04 -6.66 2.91
N ASP A 116 40.06 -6.05 3.57
CA ASP A 116 40.10 -5.75 5.00
C ASP A 116 40.11 -7.04 5.85
N MET A 117 39.28 -8.02 5.47
CA MET A 117 39.33 -9.35 6.10
C MET A 117 40.62 -10.11 5.80
N ALA A 118 41.20 -9.93 4.61
CA ALA A 118 42.49 -10.53 4.29
C ALA A 118 43.61 -9.95 5.19
N GLN A 119 43.63 -8.63 5.39
CA GLN A 119 44.60 -7.97 6.27
C GLN A 119 44.41 -8.40 7.72
N ALA A 120 43.19 -8.38 8.24
CA ALA A 120 42.91 -8.80 9.61
C ALA A 120 43.31 -10.27 9.88
N ASN A 121 43.12 -11.15 8.89
CA ASN A 121 43.57 -12.53 9.00
C ASN A 121 45.10 -12.65 8.97
N ALA A 122 45.79 -11.86 8.15
CA ALA A 122 47.25 -11.83 8.12
C ALA A 122 47.82 -11.32 9.45
N ASP A 123 47.28 -10.22 9.99
CA ASP A 123 47.68 -9.65 11.28
C ASP A 123 47.45 -10.66 12.42
N LYS A 124 46.32 -11.37 12.38
CA LYS A 124 46.02 -12.44 13.34
C LYS A 124 47.05 -13.57 13.24
N LEU A 125 47.37 -14.04 12.05
CA LEU A 125 48.36 -15.11 11.84
C LEU A 125 49.76 -14.69 12.30
N GLU A 126 50.15 -13.44 12.06
CA GLU A 126 51.42 -12.88 12.54
C GLU A 126 51.46 -12.84 14.07
N ALA A 127 50.39 -12.36 14.71
CA ALA A 127 50.27 -12.33 16.17
C ALA A 127 50.32 -13.74 16.78
N GLU A 128 49.59 -14.71 16.20
CA GLU A 128 49.61 -16.11 16.63
C GLU A 128 51.01 -16.72 16.50
N ALA A 129 51.71 -16.47 15.39
CA ALA A 129 53.07 -16.94 15.19
C ALA A 129 54.07 -16.31 16.20
N GLY A 130 53.92 -15.02 16.48
CA GLY A 130 54.71 -14.31 17.48
C GLY A 130 54.48 -14.83 18.90
N ALA A 131 53.23 -15.08 19.27
CA ALA A 131 52.87 -15.68 20.55
C ALA A 131 53.42 -17.11 20.69
N ASP A 132 53.32 -17.91 19.64
CA ASP A 132 53.88 -19.26 19.62
C ASP A 132 55.40 -19.27 19.79
N LEU A 133 56.11 -18.35 19.14
CA LEU A 133 57.56 -18.23 19.27
C LEU A 133 57.96 -17.90 20.72
N LYS A 134 57.28 -16.93 21.35
CA LYS A 134 57.54 -16.53 22.74
C LYS A 134 57.18 -17.63 23.73
N ARG A 135 56.07 -18.33 23.52
CA ARG A 135 55.67 -19.50 24.32
C ARG A 135 56.76 -20.59 24.30
N ARG A 136 57.25 -20.95 23.11
CA ARG A 136 58.35 -21.92 22.97
C ARG A 136 59.65 -21.41 23.60
N ALA A 137 59.92 -20.11 23.54
CA ALA A 137 61.07 -19.52 24.21
C ALA A 137 60.97 -19.65 25.74
N ALA A 138 59.80 -19.41 26.33
CA ALA A 138 59.55 -19.61 27.76
C ALA A 138 59.65 -21.09 28.18
N GLU A 139 59.11 -22.01 27.37
CA GLU A 139 59.24 -23.46 27.61
C GLU A 139 60.70 -23.92 27.59
N ARG A 140 61.49 -23.43 26.62
CA ARG A 140 62.94 -23.68 26.57
C ARG A 140 63.64 -23.08 27.78
N ALA A 141 63.35 -21.83 28.14
CA ALA A 141 63.95 -21.18 29.30
C ALA A 141 63.68 -21.95 30.59
N LYS A 142 62.46 -22.47 30.76
CA LYS A 142 62.08 -23.34 31.88
C LYS A 142 62.91 -24.61 31.92
N SER A 143 63.03 -25.33 30.80
CA SER A 143 63.81 -26.57 30.74
C SER A 143 65.31 -26.34 31.05
N LEU A 144 65.87 -25.20 30.65
CA LEU A 144 67.27 -24.85 30.93
C LEU A 144 67.48 -24.41 32.38
N PHE A 145 66.51 -23.72 32.97
CA PHE A 145 66.54 -23.37 34.39
C PHE A 145 66.46 -24.61 35.29
N GLU A 146 65.62 -25.59 34.94
CA GLU A 146 65.55 -26.89 35.64
C GLU A 146 66.86 -27.67 35.57
N GLY A 147 67.67 -27.44 34.53
CA GLY A 147 69.03 -27.98 34.39
C GLY A 147 70.13 -27.10 35.00
N ASP A 148 69.79 -26.10 35.83
CA ASP A 148 70.70 -25.12 36.44
C ASP A 148 71.57 -24.33 35.42
N ALA A 149 71.17 -24.29 34.14
CA ALA A 149 71.93 -23.70 33.04
C ALA A 149 71.47 -22.27 32.68
N LEU A 150 70.42 -21.75 33.32
CA LEU A 150 69.85 -20.42 33.06
C LEU A 150 69.60 -19.68 34.38
N ALA A 151 69.78 -18.36 34.40
CA ALA A 151 69.48 -17.56 35.59
C ALA A 151 67.97 -17.35 35.78
N ARG A 152 67.52 -17.25 37.04
CA ARG A 152 66.10 -17.02 37.37
C ARG A 152 65.53 -15.75 36.73
N ARG A 153 66.32 -14.67 36.65
CA ARG A 153 65.94 -13.41 36.01
C ARG A 153 65.54 -13.62 34.53
N ASP A 154 66.29 -14.47 33.82
CA ASP A 154 66.07 -14.69 32.39
C ASP A 154 64.85 -15.60 32.16
N LEU A 155 64.59 -16.55 33.07
CA LEU A 155 63.33 -17.31 33.08
C LEU A 155 62.13 -16.37 33.29
N GLU A 156 62.17 -15.51 34.30
CA GLU A 156 61.10 -14.55 34.59
C GLU A 156 60.86 -13.62 33.40
N ALA A 157 61.92 -13.10 32.77
CA ALA A 157 61.81 -12.29 31.55
C ALA A 157 61.15 -13.05 30.40
N ALA A 158 61.58 -14.27 30.10
CA ALA A 158 60.99 -15.08 29.03
C ALA A 158 59.52 -15.42 29.31
N THR A 159 59.14 -15.69 30.56
CA THR A 159 57.74 -15.93 30.93
C THR A 159 56.88 -14.67 30.82
N ALA A 160 57.42 -13.50 31.20
CA ALA A 160 56.72 -12.23 31.06
C ALA A 160 56.51 -11.87 29.58
N GLU A 161 57.52 -12.10 28.73
CA GLU A 161 57.40 -11.89 27.29
C GLU A 161 56.32 -12.78 26.66
N ALA A 162 56.22 -14.04 27.08
CA ALA A 162 55.19 -14.98 26.62
C ALA A 162 53.78 -14.62 27.10
N GLN A 163 53.64 -14.02 28.28
CA GLN A 163 52.35 -13.53 28.79
C GLN A 163 51.90 -12.21 28.13
N ALA A 164 52.86 -11.41 27.64
CA ALA A 164 52.61 -10.15 26.96
C ALA A 164 52.38 -10.30 25.44
N ALA A 165 52.32 -11.55 24.94
CA ALA A 165 52.02 -11.87 23.55
C ALA A 165 50.52 -12.11 23.35
#